data_AF-A0A3C2CLC5-F1
#
_entry.id   AF-A0A3C2CLC5-F1
#
_cell.length_a   1.000
_cell.length_b   1.000
_cell.length_c   1.000
_cell.angle_alpha   90.00
_cell.angle_beta   90.00
_cell.angle_gamma   90.00
#
_symmetry.space_group_name_H-M   'P 1'
#
loop_
_entity.id
_entity.type
_entity.pdbx_description
1 polymer ?
#
loop_
_entity_poly.entity_id
_entity_poly.type
_entity_poly.pdbx_seq_one_letter_code
_entity_poly.pdbx_strand_id
1 'polypeptide(L)'
;QGNPCEELTLMEVPCEIFAGFIWVNLDPDCKSLKDYLGPLWDEWSGYEIDEWMRVLKISTNVPCNWKVIQDNFCESYHLPTVHPQLADSHEENYAYTQFDTSTEGHNRMIMMGATPSRGLRGENPNLPAPLAERMEYWELDPTDFTDRVFDVRLALQKKMRELGSMRGHSHYANLRDAQ
;
A
#
# COMPACT_ATOMS: atom_id res chain seq x y z
N GLN A 1 3.55 -7.23 55.24
CA GLN A 1 4.08 -7.53 53.90
C GLN A 1 3.06 -8.41 53.23
N GLY A 2 2.29 -7.87 52.28
CA GLY A 2 1.47 -8.67 51.37
C GLY A 2 2.05 -8.46 49.99
N ASN A 3 2.29 -9.52 49.24
CA ASN A 3 2.66 -9.43 47.84
C ASN A 3 1.35 -9.33 47.04
N PRO A 4 0.88 -8.13 46.65
CA PRO A 4 -0.40 -8.00 45.94
C PRO A 4 -0.36 -8.65 44.56
N CYS A 5 0.82 -9.04 44.05
CA CYS A 5 0.98 -9.64 42.74
C CYS A 5 0.28 -11.00 42.58
N GLU A 6 -0.10 -11.67 43.68
CA GLU A 6 -0.88 -12.92 43.62
C GLU A 6 -2.41 -12.69 43.69
N GLU A 7 -2.87 -11.48 44.05
CA GLU A 7 -4.30 -11.17 44.23
C GLU A 7 -4.82 -10.11 43.26
N LEU A 8 -3.95 -9.26 42.71
CA LEU A 8 -4.29 -8.13 41.84
C LEU A 8 -3.30 -8.05 40.68
N THR A 9 -3.73 -8.54 39.52
CA THR A 9 -2.99 -8.45 38.26
C THR A 9 -3.66 -7.44 37.32
N LEU A 10 -2.90 -6.92 36.35
CA LEU A 10 -3.49 -6.16 35.23
C LEU A 10 -4.39 -7.08 34.42
N MET A 11 -5.41 -6.51 33.77
CA MET A 11 -6.21 -7.27 32.82
C MET A 11 -5.34 -7.62 31.62
N GLU A 12 -5.28 -8.90 31.29
CA GLU A 12 -4.65 -9.37 30.07
C GLU A 12 -5.50 -8.97 28.86
N VAL A 13 -4.82 -8.65 27.76
CA VAL A 13 -5.48 -8.26 26.50
C VAL A 13 -4.88 -9.12 25.39
N PRO A 14 -5.70 -9.84 24.62
CA PRO A 14 -5.23 -10.60 23.47
C PRO A 14 -4.38 -9.75 22.53
N CYS A 15 -3.23 -10.29 22.14
CA CYS A 15 -2.36 -9.67 21.16
C CYS A 15 -1.70 -10.69 20.24
N GLU A 16 -1.47 -10.28 19.00
CA GLU A 16 -0.78 -11.07 17.98
C GLU A 16 0.24 -10.17 17.26
N ILE A 17 1.32 -10.77 16.77
CA ILE A 17 2.34 -10.07 15.98
C ILE A 17 2.20 -10.47 14.53
N PHE A 18 2.08 -9.47 13.65
CA PHE A 18 1.99 -9.69 12.20
C PHE A 18 2.50 -8.47 11.44
N ALA A 19 3.25 -8.70 10.35
CA ALA A 19 3.79 -7.67 9.46
C ALA A 19 4.61 -6.58 10.20
N GLY A 20 5.30 -6.96 11.29
CA GLY A 20 6.08 -6.03 12.13
C GLY A 20 5.25 -5.21 13.12
N PHE A 21 3.94 -5.41 13.16
CA PHE A 21 3.01 -4.71 14.06
C PHE A 21 2.55 -5.60 15.21
N ILE A 22 2.29 -4.97 16.36
CA ILE A 22 1.57 -5.59 17.48
C ILE A 22 0.09 -5.22 17.35
N TRP A 23 -0.73 -6.23 17.16
CA TRP A 23 -2.19 -6.11 17.08
C TRP A 23 -2.77 -6.43 18.44
N VAL A 24 -3.73 -5.64 18.88
CA VAL A 24 -4.37 -5.77 20.19
C VAL A 24 -5.88 -5.84 19.97
N ASN A 25 -6.54 -6.79 20.61
CA ASN A 25 -8.00 -6.90 20.60
C ASN A 25 -8.54 -6.84 22.02
N LEU A 26 -9.54 -5.99 22.27
CA LEU A 26 -10.14 -5.82 23.59
C LEU A 26 -11.21 -6.88 23.90
N ASP A 27 -11.61 -7.68 22.91
CA ASP A 27 -12.50 -8.81 23.07
C ASP A 27 -11.67 -10.08 23.40
N PRO A 28 -11.81 -10.66 24.61
CA PRO A 28 -11.07 -11.87 24.99
C PRO A 28 -11.50 -13.12 24.20
N ASP A 29 -12.69 -13.10 23.61
CA ASP A 29 -13.24 -14.19 22.82
C ASP A 29 -13.05 -13.97 21.30
N CYS A 30 -12.12 -13.09 20.92
CA CYS A 30 -11.86 -12.75 19.53
C CYS A 30 -11.32 -13.96 18.73
N LYS A 31 -11.64 -14.01 17.44
CA LYS A 31 -10.98 -14.90 16.48
C LYS A 31 -9.51 -14.50 16.29
N SER A 32 -8.70 -15.40 15.72
CA SER A 32 -7.30 -15.10 15.41
C SER A 32 -7.17 -13.93 14.41
N LEU A 33 -6.07 -13.18 14.48
CA LEU A 33 -5.78 -12.09 13.55
C LEU A 33 -5.74 -12.61 12.10
N LYS A 34 -5.18 -13.80 11.88
CA LYS A 34 -5.13 -14.42 10.56
C LYS A 34 -6.52 -14.70 9.99
N ASP A 35 -7.43 -15.25 10.80
CA ASP A 35 -8.81 -15.50 10.38
C ASP A 35 -9.60 -14.19 10.17
N TYR A 36 -9.24 -13.13 10.90
CA TYR A 36 -9.83 -11.81 10.70
C TYR A 36 -9.34 -11.17 9.40
N LEU A 37 -8.04 -11.16 9.12
CA LEU A 37 -7.47 -10.53 7.92
C LEU A 37 -7.77 -11.32 6.64
N GLY A 38 -7.94 -12.65 6.75
CA GLY A 38 -8.21 -13.54 5.62
C GLY A 38 -7.14 -13.39 4.53
N PRO A 39 -7.53 -13.09 3.27
CA PRO A 39 -6.57 -13.01 2.17
C PRO A 39 -5.50 -11.92 2.37
N LEU A 40 -5.78 -10.85 3.13
CA LEU A 40 -4.82 -9.78 3.37
C LEU A 40 -3.57 -10.26 4.10
N TRP A 41 -3.66 -11.36 4.86
CA TRP A 41 -2.51 -11.94 5.54
C TRP A 41 -1.39 -12.28 4.55
N ASP A 42 -1.71 -13.07 3.51
CA ASP A 42 -0.70 -13.50 2.54
C ASP A 42 -0.22 -12.31 1.68
N GLU A 43 -1.10 -11.35 1.39
CA GLU A 43 -0.75 -10.15 0.63
C GLU A 43 0.26 -9.27 1.36
N TRP A 44 0.07 -9.07 2.66
CA TRP A 44 0.96 -8.27 3.49
C TRP A 44 2.28 -8.99 3.76
N SER A 45 2.25 -10.32 3.91
CA SER A 45 3.47 -11.13 4.01
C SER A 45 4.38 -10.97 2.79
N GLY A 46 3.82 -10.79 1.58
CA GLY A 46 4.61 -10.57 0.37
C GLY A 46 5.45 -9.28 0.38
N TYR A 47 5.08 -8.27 1.17
CA TYR A 47 5.84 -7.02 1.27
C TYR A 47 7.03 -7.08 2.23
N GLU A 48 7.16 -8.16 3.02
CA GLU A 48 8.21 -8.30 4.06
C GLU A 48 8.21 -7.08 5.01
N ILE A 49 7.03 -6.63 5.42
CA ILE A 49 6.83 -5.38 6.19
C ILE A 49 7.52 -5.45 7.56
N ASP A 50 7.67 -6.65 8.11
CA ASP A 50 8.41 -6.92 9.34
C ASP A 50 9.90 -6.59 9.27
N GLU A 51 10.48 -6.52 8.07
CA GLU A 51 11.86 -6.08 7.83
C GLU A 51 11.97 -4.55 7.65
N TRP A 52 10.85 -3.83 7.63
CA TRP A 52 10.86 -2.37 7.41
C TRP A 52 11.34 -1.62 8.65
N MET A 53 12.16 -0.60 8.42
CA MET A 53 12.55 0.35 9.46
C MET A 53 11.69 1.61 9.41
N ARG A 54 11.08 1.96 10.55
CA ARG A 54 10.34 3.23 10.68
C ARG A 54 11.29 4.41 10.67
N VAL A 55 11.25 5.19 9.59
CA VAL A 55 12.08 6.40 9.42
C VAL A 55 11.43 7.69 9.92
N LEU A 56 10.11 7.73 10.03
CA LEU A 56 9.35 8.93 10.41
C LEU A 56 8.06 8.59 11.15
N LYS A 57 7.64 9.45 12.09
CA LYS A 57 6.31 9.43 12.70
C LYS A 57 5.79 10.85 12.81
N ILE A 58 4.63 11.10 12.21
CA ILE A 58 3.91 12.37 12.32
C ILE A 58 2.60 12.08 13.06
N SER A 59 2.22 12.99 13.97
CA SER A 59 0.95 12.91 14.67
C SER A 59 0.25 14.27 14.59
N THR A 60 -1.04 14.25 14.30
CA THR A 60 -1.87 15.44 14.15
C THR A 60 -3.29 15.18 14.65
N ASN A 61 -3.93 16.22 15.18
CA ASN A 61 -5.33 16.17 15.60
C ASN A 61 -6.17 16.80 14.50
N VAL A 62 -7.08 16.02 13.91
CA VAL A 62 -8.00 16.50 12.86
C VAL A 62 -9.39 16.63 13.48
N PRO A 63 -10.05 17.81 13.44
CA PRO A 63 -11.36 18.03 14.04
C PRO A 63 -12.49 17.44 13.18
N CYS A 64 -12.44 16.14 12.92
CA CYS A 64 -13.45 15.40 12.17
C CYS A 64 -13.73 14.05 12.84
N ASN A 65 -14.82 13.40 12.44
CA ASN A 65 -15.06 12.03 12.84
C ASN A 65 -14.03 11.10 12.17
N TRP A 66 -13.51 10.11 12.89
CA TRP A 66 -12.49 9.19 12.36
C TRP A 66 -12.89 8.50 11.04
N LYS A 67 -14.20 8.27 10.83
CA LYS A 67 -14.73 7.67 9.60
C LYS A 67 -14.46 8.52 8.36
N VAL A 68 -14.40 9.85 8.49
CA VAL A 68 -14.15 10.75 7.35
C VAL A 68 -12.78 10.47 6.72
N ILE A 69 -11.78 10.19 7.55
CA ILE A 69 -10.44 9.84 7.06
C ILE A 69 -10.50 8.48 6.35
N GLN A 70 -11.18 7.50 6.94
CA GLN A 70 -11.33 6.19 6.31
C GLN A 70 -12.05 6.27 4.97
N ASP A 71 -13.15 7.02 4.88
CA ASP A 71 -13.92 7.23 3.65
C ASP A 71 -13.04 7.87 2.57
N ASN A 72 -12.21 8.86 2.92
CA ASN A 72 -11.30 9.54 1.99
C ASN A 72 -10.22 8.61 1.40
N PHE A 73 -9.74 7.61 2.16
CA PHE A 73 -8.78 6.63 1.64
C PHE A 73 -9.45 5.48 0.86
N CYS A 74 -10.77 5.37 0.89
CA CYS A 74 -11.54 4.35 0.18
C CYS A 74 -12.00 4.78 -1.22
N GLU A 75 -11.62 5.97 -1.68
CA GLU A 75 -11.97 6.48 -3.00
C GLU A 75 -10.85 7.29 -3.66
N SER A 76 -10.95 7.45 -4.98
CA SER A 76 -10.03 8.25 -5.78
C SER A 76 -10.69 9.48 -6.44
N TYR A 77 -11.98 9.72 -6.17
CA TYR A 77 -12.79 10.75 -6.80
C TYR A 77 -12.27 12.18 -6.52
N HIS A 78 -11.71 12.42 -5.33
CA HIS A 78 -11.15 13.73 -4.99
C HIS A 78 -9.76 13.98 -5.60
N LEU A 79 -9.02 12.93 -5.99
CA LEU A 79 -7.63 13.05 -6.42
C LEU A 79 -7.43 14.04 -7.58
N PRO A 80 -8.28 14.06 -8.62
CA PRO A 80 -8.09 14.99 -9.73
C PRO A 80 -8.15 16.48 -9.32
N THR A 81 -8.87 16.79 -8.23
CA THR A 81 -9.06 18.16 -7.77
C THR A 81 -8.07 18.54 -6.66
N VAL A 82 -7.87 17.66 -5.68
CA VAL A 82 -7.10 17.96 -4.46
C VAL A 82 -5.62 17.58 -4.61
N HIS A 83 -5.33 16.55 -5.40
CA HIS A 83 -3.98 16.02 -5.60
C HIS A 83 -3.57 15.91 -7.08
N PRO A 84 -3.70 16.99 -7.88
CA PRO A 84 -3.41 16.95 -9.32
C PRO A 84 -1.96 16.58 -9.66
N GLN A 85 -1.04 16.63 -8.68
CA GLN A 85 0.35 16.21 -8.81
C GLN A 85 0.50 14.68 -8.88
N LEU A 86 -0.46 13.91 -8.35
CA LEU A 86 -0.40 12.45 -8.40
C LEU A 86 -0.66 11.89 -9.80
N ALA A 87 -1.30 12.68 -10.67
CA ALA A 87 -1.65 12.30 -12.04
C ALA A 87 -0.46 11.93 -12.93
N ASP A 88 0.76 12.27 -12.52
CA ASP A 88 1.98 11.91 -13.24
C ASP A 88 2.50 10.51 -12.86
N SER A 89 1.95 9.88 -11.82
CA SER A 89 2.48 8.65 -11.23
C SER A 89 1.42 7.61 -10.85
N HIS A 90 0.14 8.01 -10.79
CA HIS A 90 -0.98 7.15 -10.45
C HIS A 90 -2.10 7.29 -11.48
N GLU A 91 -2.72 6.18 -11.82
CA GLU A 91 -3.99 6.15 -12.55
C GLU A 91 -5.14 6.11 -11.54
N GLU A 92 -5.79 7.25 -11.34
CA GLU A 92 -6.88 7.44 -10.38
C GLU A 92 -8.27 7.15 -10.96
N ASN A 93 -8.39 7.02 -12.29
CA ASN A 93 -9.70 6.85 -12.91
C ASN A 93 -10.33 5.53 -12.50
N TYR A 94 -11.60 5.58 -12.06
CA TYR A 94 -12.34 4.42 -11.57
C TYR A 94 -12.42 3.28 -12.60
N ALA A 95 -12.37 3.58 -13.91
CA ALA A 95 -12.39 2.58 -14.98
C ALA A 95 -11.15 1.68 -14.98
N TYR A 96 -10.07 2.12 -14.35
CA TYR A 96 -8.79 1.42 -14.28
C TYR A 96 -8.38 1.09 -12.83
N THR A 97 -9.21 1.45 -11.85
CA THR A 97 -9.01 1.17 -10.43
C THR A 97 -9.78 -0.10 -10.06
N GLN A 98 -9.12 -1.04 -9.39
CA GLN A 98 -9.75 -2.26 -8.92
C GLN A 98 -10.31 -2.05 -7.51
N PHE A 99 -11.52 -2.53 -7.29
CA PHE A 99 -12.16 -2.59 -5.97
C PHE A 99 -12.53 -4.03 -5.65
N ASP A 100 -12.11 -4.53 -4.49
CA ASP A 100 -12.46 -5.87 -4.03
C ASP A 100 -13.07 -5.83 -2.64
N THR A 101 -13.98 -6.76 -2.39
CA THR A 101 -14.64 -6.97 -1.11
C THR A 101 -14.34 -8.39 -0.63
N SER A 102 -13.90 -8.56 0.62
CA SER A 102 -13.62 -9.84 1.23
C SER A 102 -14.76 -10.29 2.15
N THR A 103 -14.93 -11.61 2.30
CA THR A 103 -15.94 -12.21 3.18
C THR A 103 -15.71 -11.91 4.66
N GLU A 104 -14.48 -11.57 5.01
CA GLU A 104 -14.06 -11.22 6.37
C GLU A 104 -14.44 -9.78 6.74
N GLY A 105 -14.98 -9.00 5.78
CA GLY A 105 -15.46 -7.64 5.99
C GLY A 105 -14.49 -6.55 5.54
N HIS A 106 -13.42 -6.91 4.84
CA HIS A 106 -12.44 -5.96 4.32
C HIS A 106 -12.78 -5.51 2.92
N ASN A 107 -12.41 -4.28 2.58
CA ASN A 107 -12.43 -3.78 1.22
C ASN A 107 -11.02 -3.34 0.83
N ARG A 108 -10.66 -3.48 -0.44
CA ARG A 108 -9.40 -2.95 -0.98
C ARG A 108 -9.65 -2.14 -2.24
N MET A 109 -8.86 -1.08 -2.39
CA MET A 109 -8.78 -0.26 -3.60
C MET A 109 -7.35 -0.36 -4.13
N ILE A 110 -7.18 -0.78 -5.38
CA ILE A 110 -5.88 -0.87 -6.05
C ILE A 110 -5.86 0.13 -7.21
N MET A 111 -5.15 1.23 -7.01
CA MET A 111 -4.80 2.18 -8.07
C MET A 111 -3.45 1.80 -8.66
N MET A 112 -3.32 1.84 -9.98
CA MET A 112 -2.06 1.55 -10.63
C MET A 112 -1.07 2.71 -10.41
N GLY A 113 0.02 2.43 -9.72
CA GLY A 113 1.18 3.32 -9.67
C GLY A 113 2.11 3.14 -10.87
N ALA A 114 3.12 4.00 -11.00
CA ALA A 114 4.10 3.99 -12.09
C ALA A 114 3.46 4.09 -13.50
N THR A 115 2.33 4.79 -13.58
CA THR A 115 1.62 5.12 -14.82
C THR A 115 0.96 6.48 -14.64
N PRO A 116 0.93 7.35 -15.66
CA PRO A 116 0.16 8.57 -15.58
C PRO A 116 -1.35 8.30 -15.66
N SER A 117 -2.12 9.28 -15.21
CA SER A 117 -3.58 9.34 -15.32
C SER A 117 -4.04 9.51 -16.76
N ARG A 118 -4.88 8.60 -17.25
CA ARG A 118 -5.59 8.80 -18.52
C ARG A 118 -6.61 9.93 -18.43
N GLY A 119 -7.28 10.06 -17.30
CA GLY A 119 -8.32 11.08 -17.09
C GLY A 119 -7.78 12.51 -17.17
N LEU A 120 -6.57 12.74 -16.65
CA LEU A 120 -5.96 14.07 -16.56
C LEU A 120 -4.85 14.34 -17.58
N ARG A 121 -4.26 13.30 -18.18
CA ARG A 121 -3.17 13.45 -19.17
C ARG A 121 -3.55 12.96 -20.57
N GLY A 122 -4.70 12.33 -20.73
CA GLY A 122 -5.20 11.82 -22.00
C GLY A 122 -4.56 10.48 -22.41
N GLU A 123 -4.86 10.04 -23.62
CA GLU A 123 -4.45 8.72 -24.14
C GLU A 123 -3.00 8.66 -24.65
N ASN A 124 -2.37 9.81 -24.91
CA ASN A 124 -0.98 9.89 -25.37
C ASN A 124 -0.20 10.93 -24.55
N PRO A 125 -0.01 10.70 -23.24
CA PRO A 125 0.69 11.64 -22.38
C PRO A 125 2.19 11.63 -22.69
N ASN A 126 2.86 12.77 -22.47
CA ASN A 126 4.33 12.78 -22.40
C ASN A 126 4.78 11.99 -21.16
N LEU A 127 5.97 11.38 -21.24
CA LEU A 127 6.57 10.68 -20.11
C LEU A 127 6.88 11.67 -18.97
N PRO A 128 6.28 11.52 -17.77
CA PRO A 128 6.55 12.43 -16.66
C PRO A 128 7.98 12.26 -16.13
N ALA A 129 8.64 13.37 -15.78
CA ALA A 129 10.03 13.34 -15.30
C ALA A 129 10.26 12.43 -14.08
N PRO A 130 9.40 12.43 -13.04
CA PRO A 130 9.58 11.51 -11.91
C PRO A 130 9.49 10.03 -12.31
N LEU A 131 8.72 9.72 -13.34
CA LEU A 131 8.60 8.36 -13.87
C LEU A 131 9.84 7.98 -14.68
N ALA A 132 10.37 8.91 -15.49
CA ALA A 132 11.64 8.72 -16.21
C ALA A 132 12.83 8.49 -15.26
N GLU A 133 12.95 9.28 -14.19
CA GLU A 133 13.99 9.07 -13.17
C GLU A 133 13.89 7.69 -12.51
N ARG A 134 12.67 7.24 -12.22
CA ARG A 134 12.44 5.89 -11.69
C ARG A 134 12.83 4.80 -12.70
N MET A 135 12.58 5.01 -13.98
CA MET A 135 13.00 4.10 -15.06
C MET A 135 14.52 3.97 -15.13
N GLU A 136 15.23 5.10 -15.15
CA GLU A 136 16.69 5.13 -15.19
C GLU A 136 17.30 4.45 -13.96
N TYR A 137 16.73 4.69 -12.78
CA TYR A 137 17.15 3.99 -11.56
C TYR A 137 17.08 2.47 -11.73
N TRP A 138 16.03 1.96 -12.37
CA TRP A 138 15.83 0.52 -12.64
C TRP A 138 16.42 0.04 -13.98
N GLU A 139 17.36 0.79 -14.56
CA GLU A 139 18.07 0.43 -15.79
C GLU A 139 17.14 0.26 -17.01
N LEU A 140 16.10 1.08 -17.09
CA LEU A 140 15.27 1.26 -18.30
C LEU A 140 15.61 2.60 -18.97
N ASP A 141 15.68 2.60 -20.30
CA ASP A 141 15.83 3.81 -21.09
C ASP A 141 14.46 4.49 -21.27
N PRO A 142 14.24 5.72 -20.75
CA PRO A 142 13.00 6.47 -20.94
C PRO A 142 12.62 6.70 -22.41
N THR A 143 13.60 6.76 -23.31
CA THR A 143 13.36 7.06 -24.73
C THR A 143 12.62 5.95 -25.47
N ASP A 144 12.71 4.70 -24.99
CA ASP A 144 12.00 3.52 -25.51
C ASP A 144 10.47 3.57 -25.31
N PHE A 145 9.98 4.52 -24.49
CA PHE A 145 8.57 4.57 -24.06
C PHE A 145 7.85 5.87 -24.41
N THR A 146 8.48 6.76 -25.19
CA THR A 146 7.94 8.10 -25.47
C THR A 146 6.58 8.10 -26.17
N ASP A 147 6.25 7.05 -26.92
CA ASP A 147 4.96 6.85 -27.61
C ASP A 147 4.07 5.77 -26.97
N ARG A 148 4.53 5.18 -25.86
CA ARG A 148 3.90 4.02 -25.20
C ARG A 148 4.03 4.07 -23.68
N VAL A 149 3.82 5.25 -23.10
CA VAL A 149 4.05 5.55 -21.68
C VAL A 149 3.31 4.59 -20.73
N PHE A 150 2.14 4.08 -21.11
CA PHE A 150 1.40 3.12 -20.28
C PHE A 150 2.08 1.74 -20.14
N ASP A 151 3.01 1.39 -21.02
CA ASP A 151 3.78 0.15 -20.94
C ASP A 151 4.90 0.22 -19.89
N VAL A 152 5.24 1.44 -19.42
CA VAL A 152 6.30 1.68 -18.44
C VAL A 152 6.05 0.90 -17.15
N ARG A 153 4.80 0.84 -16.67
CA ARG A 153 4.46 0.11 -15.43
C ARG A 153 4.93 -1.35 -15.48
N LEU A 154 4.58 -2.06 -16.56
CA LEU A 154 4.93 -3.47 -16.73
C LEU A 154 6.43 -3.67 -16.92
N ALA A 155 7.10 -2.77 -17.65
CA ALA A 155 8.54 -2.80 -17.83
C ALA A 155 9.28 -2.59 -16.49
N LEU A 156 8.85 -1.61 -15.70
CA LEU A 156 9.38 -1.34 -14.37
C LEU A 156 9.19 -2.52 -13.43
N GLN A 157 8.01 -3.12 -13.37
CA GLN A 157 7.76 -4.30 -12.52
C GLN A 157 8.71 -5.44 -12.85
N LYS A 158 8.97 -5.73 -14.14
CA LYS A 158 9.93 -6.75 -14.56
C LYS A 158 11.35 -6.43 -14.09
N LYS A 159 11.82 -5.19 -14.28
CA LYS A 159 13.16 -4.77 -13.83
C LYS A 159 13.31 -4.76 -12.32
N MET A 160 12.27 -4.36 -11.60
CA MET A 160 12.23 -4.40 -10.13
C MET A 160 12.33 -5.84 -9.61
N ARG A 161 11.67 -6.80 -10.25
CA ARG A 161 11.81 -8.24 -9.92
C ARG A 161 13.19 -8.80 -10.29
N GLU A 162 13.75 -8.39 -11.42
CA GLU A 162 15.06 -8.84 -11.90
C GLU A 162 16.21 -8.34 -11.01
N LEU A 163 16.21 -7.04 -10.70
CA LEU A 163 17.32 -6.37 -10.03
C LEU A 163 17.11 -6.20 -8.51
N GLY A 164 15.87 -6.34 -8.03
CA GLY A 164 15.46 -6.00 -6.67
C GLY A 164 16.29 -6.69 -5.60
N SER A 165 16.39 -8.02 -5.65
CA SER A 165 17.12 -8.80 -4.63
C SER A 165 18.60 -8.41 -4.54
N MET A 166 19.26 -8.13 -5.68
CA MET A 166 20.66 -7.69 -5.70
C MET A 166 20.86 -6.29 -5.08
N ARG A 167 19.79 -5.50 -5.00
CA ARG A 167 19.77 -4.13 -4.48
C ARG A 167 19.12 -4.01 -3.10
N GLY A 168 18.89 -5.14 -2.42
CA GLY A 168 18.29 -5.16 -1.07
C GLY A 168 16.77 -5.05 -1.06
N HIS A 169 16.10 -5.32 -2.17
CA HIS A 169 14.64 -5.32 -2.30
C HIS A 169 14.11 -6.71 -2.69
N SER A 170 14.26 -7.69 -1.79
CA SER A 170 13.80 -9.08 -1.98
C SER A 170 12.29 -9.19 -2.21
N HIS A 171 11.51 -8.38 -1.51
CA HIS A 171 10.04 -8.41 -1.56
C HIS A 171 9.44 -8.29 -2.98
N TYR A 172 10.11 -7.64 -3.94
CA TYR A 172 9.57 -7.52 -5.31
C TYR A 172 9.32 -8.89 -5.98
N ALA A 173 10.08 -9.92 -5.61
CA ALA A 173 9.85 -11.28 -6.12
C ALA A 173 8.51 -11.87 -5.65
N ASN A 174 8.02 -11.44 -4.48
CA ASN A 174 6.83 -11.99 -3.83
C ASN A 174 5.53 -11.21 -4.16
N LEU A 175 5.64 -9.99 -4.69
CA LEU A 175 4.49 -9.17 -5.03
C LEU A 175 3.71 -9.73 -6.24
N ARG A 176 2.40 -9.49 -6.28
CA ARG A 176 1.56 -9.75 -7.47
C ARG A 176 1.65 -8.58 -8.45
N ASP A 177 1.26 -8.78 -9.71
CA ASP A 177 1.33 -7.72 -10.74
C ASP A 177 0.37 -6.53 -10.47
N ALA A 178 -0.64 -6.74 -9.64
CA ALA A 178 -1.51 -5.66 -9.18
C ALA A 178 -0.81 -4.69 -8.20
N GLN A 179 0.27 -5.13 -7.55
CA GLN A 179 1.04 -4.39 -6.54
C GLN A 179 2.25 -3.69 -7.20
#